data_AF-A0A9D6JYN8-F1
#
_entry.id   AF-A0A9D6JYN8-F1
#
_cell.length_a   1.000
_cell.length_b   1.000
_cell.length_c   1.000
_cell.angle_alpha   90.00
_cell.angle_beta   90.00
_cell.angle_gamma   90.00
#
_symmetry.space_group_name_H-M   'P 1'
#
loop_
_entity.id
_entity.type
_entity.pdbx_description
1 polymer ?
#
loop_
_entity_poly.entity_id
_entity_poly.type
_entity_poly.pdbx_seq_one_letter_code
_entity_poly.pdbx_strand_id
1 'polypeptide(L)' 'MCVLAHPDDESLGTGGTLAKCAAQGIETYVVTATRGERGWFGDQSDYPGPEAL' A
#
# COMPACT_ATOMS: atom_id res chain seq x y z
N MET A 1 -1.32 13.17 -6.47
CA MET A 1 -1.47 11.78 -6.92
C MET A 1 -0.28 10.97 -6.41
N CYS A 2 -0.53 9.83 -5.77
CA CYS A 2 0.50 8.88 -5.34
C CYS A 2 0.31 7.57 -6.12
N VAL A 3 1.39 7.03 -6.67
CA VAL A 3 1.40 5.73 -7.37
C VAL A 3 2.32 4.82 -6.58
N LEU A 4 1.77 3.72 -6.08
CA LEU A 4 2.39 2.88 -5.05
C LEU A 4 2.24 1.41 -5.41
N ALA A 5 3.09 0.55 -4.85
CA ALA A 5 3.25 -0.81 -5.35
C ALA A 5 2.11 -1.72 -4.86
N HIS A 6 1.83 -1.68 -3.56
CA HIS A 6 0.93 -2.63 -2.89
C HIS A 6 -0.15 -1.91 -2.08
N PRO A 7 -1.25 -2.61 -1.74
CA PRO A 7 -2.27 -2.06 -0.85
C PRO A 7 -1.73 -1.99 0.58
N ASP A 8 -1.51 -0.78 1.10
CA ASP A 8 -0.99 -0.41 2.43
C ASP A 8 0.13 0.65 2.35
N ASP A 9 0.92 0.62 1.28
CA ASP A 9 2.01 1.56 1.01
C ASP A 9 1.55 3.03 1.13
N GLU A 10 0.30 3.32 0.75
CA GLU A 10 -0.24 4.69 0.78
C GLU A 10 -0.39 5.17 2.20
N SER A 11 -0.85 4.29 3.08
CA SER A 11 -1.09 4.56 4.49
C SER A 11 0.21 4.60 5.28
N LEU A 12 1.12 3.66 5.02
CA LEU A 12 2.41 3.53 5.72
C LEU A 12 3.43 4.60 5.29
N GLY A 13 3.49 4.92 4.00
CA GLY A 13 4.47 5.86 3.46
C GLY A 13 3.95 7.29 3.38
N THR A 14 2.79 7.48 2.76
CA THR A 14 2.31 8.82 2.35
C THR A 14 1.03 9.28 3.03
N GLY A 15 0.50 8.52 3.98
CA GLY A 15 -0.86 8.68 4.48
C GLY A 15 -1.09 10.05 5.13
N GLY A 16 -0.13 10.49 5.94
CA GLY A 16 -0.17 11.81 6.56
C GLY A 16 -0.15 12.96 5.55
N THR A 17 0.65 12.85 4.48
CA THR A 17 0.70 13.85 3.41
C THR A 17 -0.60 13.91 2.64
N LEU A 18 -1.13 12.76 2.23
CA LEU A 18 -2.42 12.67 1.53
C LEU A 18 -3.57 13.24 2.38
N ALA A 19 -3.64 12.86 3.67
CA ALA A 19 -4.65 13.37 4.59
C ALA A 19 -4.55 14.90 4.76
N LYS A 20 -3.33 15.44 4.91
CA LYS A 20 -3.11 16.89 5.00
C LYS A 20 -3.57 17.62 3.73
N CYS A 21 -3.22 17.10 2.55
CA CYS A 21 -3.65 17.68 1.29
C CYS A 21 -5.17 17.66 1.14
N ALA A 22 -5.82 16.53 1.44
CA ALA A 22 -7.26 16.40 1.39
C ALA A 22 -7.96 17.37 2.37
N ALA A 23 -7.44 17.53 3.59
CA ALA A 23 -7.96 18.48 4.58
C ALA A 23 -7.84 19.96 4.14
N GLN A 24 -6.90 20.25 3.24
CA GLN A 24 -6.72 21.58 2.63
C GLN A 24 -7.58 21.77 1.36
N GLY A 25 -8.44 20.80 1.02
CA GLY A 25 -9.27 20.84 -0.19
C GLY A 25 -8.48 20.58 -1.48
N ILE A 26 -7.25 20.07 -1.38
CA ILE A 26 -6.46 19.67 -2.54
C ILE A 26 -6.97 18.32 -3.01
N GLU A 27 -7.18 18.19 -4.32
CA GLU A 27 -7.61 16.93 -4.91
C GLU A 27 -6.51 15.87 -4.82
N THR A 28 -6.85 14.73 -4.21
CA THR A 28 -5.89 13.66 -3.92
C THR A 28 -6.34 12.35 -4.54
N TYR A 29 -5.38 11.62 -5.10
CA TYR A 29 -5.59 10.35 -5.79
C TYR A 29 -4.52 9.36 -5.36
N VAL A 30 -4.92 8.09 -5.21
CA VAL A 30 -4.03 6.95 -4.97
C VAL A 30 -4.21 5.95 -6.10
N VAL A 31 -3.11 5.49 -6.66
CA VAL A 31 -3.06 4.39 -7.62
C VAL A 31 -2.21 3.29 -7.02
N THR A 32 -2.82 2.13 -6.80
CA THR A 32 -2.11 0.92 -6.35
C THR A 32 -1.81 0.05 -7.57
N ALA A 33 -0.54 -0.24 -7.81
CA ALA A 33 -0.08 -0.92 -9.02
C ALA A 33 -0.47 -2.40 -9.07
N THR A 34 -0.54 -3.06 -7.91
CA THR A 34 -0.90 -4.47 -7.77
C THR A 34 -2.02 -4.66 -6.75
N ARG A 35 -2.65 -5.84 -6.70
CA ARG A 35 -3.60 -6.17 -5.63
C ARG A 35 -2.92 -6.80 -4.43
N GLY A 36 -1.59 -6.91 -4.44
CA GLY A 36 -0.83 -7.59 -3.39
C GLY A 36 -1.09 -9.10 -3.37
N GLU A 37 -1.30 -9.72 -4.54
CA GLU A 37 -1.75 -11.12 -4.67
C GLU A 37 -0.84 -12.12 -3.94
N ARG A 38 0.45 -11.78 -3.77
CA ARG A 38 1.47 -12.63 -3.13
C ARG A 38 1.88 -12.13 -1.73
N GLY A 39 1.02 -11.37 -1.07
CA GLY A 39 1.23 -10.90 0.30
C GLY A 39 1.22 -12.07 1.30
N TRP A 40 2.00 -11.95 2.38
CA TRP A 40 2.05 -12.94 3.45
C TRP A 40 1.62 -12.35 4.79
N PHE A 41 0.66 -13.00 5.44
CA PHE A 41 0.08 -12.54 6.72
C PHE A 41 0.42 -13.47 7.91
N GLY A 42 1.11 -14.59 7.65
CA GLY A 42 1.50 -15.56 8.67
C GLY A 42 2.83 -15.21 9.35
N ASP A 43 3.28 -16.08 10.25
CA ASP A 43 4.62 -15.93 10.84
C ASP A 43 5.69 -16.09 9.76
N GLN A 44 6.83 -15.41 9.94
CA GLN A 44 7.93 -15.48 9.00
C GLN A 44 8.53 -16.90 8.89
N SER A 45 8.49 -17.68 9.98
CA SER A 45 8.97 -19.07 10.01
C SER A 45 8.13 -20.03 9.16
N ASP A 46 6.87 -19.68 8.89
CA ASP A 46 5.95 -20.47 8.08
C ASP A 46 5.85 -19.99 6.62
N TYR A 47 6.65 -18.99 6.23
CA TYR A 47 6.59 -18.40 4.89
C TYR A 47 6.89 -19.44 3.80
N PRO A 48 5.93 -19.73 2.89
CA PRO A 48 6.06 -20.84 1.95
C PRO A 48 6.94 -20.49 0.73
N GLY A 49 7.53 -19.30 0.71
CA GLY A 49 8.25 -18.77 -0.45
C GLY A 49 7.32 -18.07 -1.43
N PRO A 50 7.87 -17.21 -2.31
CA PRO A 50 7.05 -16.43 -3.22
C PRO A 50 6.32 -17.34 -4.20
N GLU A 51 6.95 -18.38 -4.77
CA GLU A 51 6.34 -19.26 -5.79
C GLU A 51 5.04 -19.94 -5.33
N ALA A 52 4.87 -20.12 -4.02
CA ALA A 52 3.69 -20.73 -3.42
C ALA A 52 2.57 -19.72 -3.11
N LEU A 53 2.83 -18.41 -3.24
CA LEU A 53 1.89 -17.30 -3.05
C LEU A 53 1.45 -16.71 -4.39
#